data_AF-A0A953NDL1-F1
#
_entry.id   AF-A0A953NDL1-F1
#
_cell.length_a   1.000
_cell.length_b   1.000
_cell.length_c   1.000
_cell.angle_alpha   90.00
_cell.angle_beta   90.00
_cell.angle_gamma   90.00
#
_symmetry.space_group_name_H-M   'P 1'
#
loop_
_entity.id
_entity.type
_entity.pdbx_description
1 polymer ?
#
loop_
_entity_poly.entity_id
_entity_poly.type
_entity_poly.pdbx_seq_one_letter_code
_entity_poly.pdbx_strand_id
1 'polypeptide(L)'
;MVSNANKNILKNGNIIVADINVYDSNSKLDKTLSVSNFNLELGKDKFLPGFDKNLLGQKKKNNYKFSIHFPKNYKVEKYRNRSYEFILNIKSFTESINDENAYKTDINDKKSNNFKSKSGNFEQE
;
A
#
# COMPACT_ATOMS: atom_id res chain seq x y z
N MET A 1 -4.69 -28.69 -14.99
CA MET A 1 -3.63 -27.73 -14.64
C MET A 1 -4.22 -26.68 -13.71
N VAL A 2 -3.91 -26.73 -12.42
CA VAL A 2 -4.44 -25.77 -11.43
C VAL A 2 -3.52 -24.54 -11.36
N SER A 3 -3.95 -23.49 -12.05
CA SER A 3 -3.83 -22.05 -11.75
C SER A 3 -2.76 -21.55 -10.76
N ASN A 4 -1.47 -21.63 -11.10
CA ASN A 4 -0.39 -20.88 -10.44
C ASN A 4 -0.45 -19.34 -10.68
N ALA A 5 -1.50 -18.82 -11.32
CA ALA A 5 -1.60 -17.42 -11.74
C ALA A 5 -1.85 -16.40 -10.61
N ASN A 6 -2.29 -16.85 -9.42
CA ASN A 6 -2.82 -15.95 -8.38
C ASN A 6 -1.77 -15.32 -7.45
N LYS A 7 -0.51 -15.78 -7.48
CA LYS A 7 0.58 -15.23 -6.63
C LYS A 7 1.33 -14.06 -7.27
N ASN A 8 1.17 -13.88 -8.59
CA ASN A 8 1.87 -12.85 -9.34
C ASN A 8 1.02 -11.63 -9.68
N ILE A 9 -0.16 -11.49 -9.09
CA ILE A 9 -1.08 -10.36 -9.31
C ILE A 9 -1.06 -9.43 -8.10
N LEU A 10 -1.07 -8.13 -8.34
CA LEU A 10 -1.17 -7.10 -7.32
C LEU A 10 -2.58 -7.02 -6.75
N LYS A 11 -2.69 -7.06 -5.43
CA LYS A 11 -3.96 -7.04 -4.69
C LYS A 11 -3.92 -6.03 -3.56
N ASN A 12 -5.09 -5.70 -3.02
CA ASN A 12 -5.21 -4.85 -1.84
C ASN A 12 -4.34 -5.38 -0.69
N GLY A 13 -3.72 -4.46 0.05
CA GLY A 13 -2.82 -4.77 1.15
C GLY A 13 -1.38 -5.10 0.73
N ASN A 14 -1.10 -5.40 -0.54
CA ASN A 14 0.28 -5.54 -1.00
C ASN A 14 1.03 -4.22 -0.81
N ILE A 15 2.27 -4.32 -0.35
CA ILE A 15 3.18 -3.19 -0.17
C ILE A 15 4.22 -3.24 -1.28
N ILE A 16 4.37 -2.14 -2.00
CA ILE A 16 5.34 -1.98 -3.07
C ILE A 16 6.34 -0.92 -2.64
N VAL A 17 7.64 -1.25 -2.69
CA VAL A 17 8.70 -0.25 -2.55
C VAL A 17 9.12 0.17 -3.95
N ALA A 18 9.00 1.45 -4.27
CA ALA A 18 9.29 1.94 -5.62
C ALA A 18 9.86 3.35 -5.63
N ASP A 19 10.58 3.67 -6.71
CA ASP A 19 10.86 5.06 -7.09
C ASP A 19 9.77 5.52 -8.05
N ILE A 20 9.05 6.57 -7.66
CA ILE A 20 7.96 7.17 -8.43
C ILE A 20 8.49 8.45 -9.06
N ASN A 21 8.60 8.48 -10.38
CA ASN A 21 8.90 9.68 -11.15
C ASN A 21 7.64 10.19 -11.83
N VAL A 22 7.38 11.48 -11.72
CA VAL A 22 6.15 12.10 -12.22
C VAL A 22 6.51 13.20 -13.20
N TYR A 23 5.93 13.14 -14.39
CA TYR A 23 6.20 14.08 -15.47
C TYR A 23 4.92 14.81 -15.85
N ASP A 24 5.02 16.11 -16.12
CA ASP A 24 3.91 16.87 -16.68
C ASP A 24 3.72 16.58 -18.18
N SER A 25 2.74 17.24 -18.80
CA SER A 25 2.46 17.08 -20.24
C SER A 25 3.60 17.56 -21.16
N ASN A 26 4.58 18.29 -20.63
CA ASN A 26 5.78 18.75 -21.36
C ASN A 26 7.00 17.86 -21.06
N SER A 27 6.80 16.67 -20.48
CA SER A 27 7.87 15.76 -20.06
C SER A 27 8.81 16.35 -19.01
N LYS A 28 8.36 17.36 -18.25
CA LYS A 28 9.13 17.95 -17.15
C LYS A 28 8.88 17.19 -15.86
N LEU A 29 9.96 16.80 -15.18
CA LEU A 29 9.89 16.11 -13.89
C LEU A 29 9.30 17.02 -12.81
N ASP A 30 8.20 16.60 -12.20
CA ASP A 30 7.62 17.22 -11.01
C ASP A 30 8.30 16.66 -9.76
N LYS A 31 9.30 17.39 -9.24
CA LYS A 31 10.05 17.00 -8.04
C LYS A 31 9.21 16.94 -6.77
N THR A 32 8.02 17.56 -6.74
CA THR A 32 7.15 17.52 -5.55
C THR A 32 6.33 16.22 -5.50
N LEU A 33 5.89 15.72 -6.65
CA LEU A 33 5.20 14.43 -6.73
C LEU A 33 6.16 13.25 -6.87
N SER A 34 7.36 13.47 -7.40
CA SER A 34 8.36 12.42 -7.54
C SER A 34 8.99 12.08 -6.20
N VAL A 35 9.08 10.80 -5.87
CA VAL A 35 9.57 10.30 -4.58
C VAL A 35 10.35 9.00 -4.77
N SER A 36 11.50 8.88 -4.12
CA SER A 36 12.32 7.67 -4.12
C SER A 36 12.05 6.80 -2.88
N ASN A 37 12.19 5.48 -3.03
CA ASN A 37 12.00 4.48 -1.97
C ASN A 37 10.65 4.62 -1.25
N PHE A 38 9.58 4.91 -1.99
CA PHE A 38 8.26 5.09 -1.42
C PHE A 38 7.60 3.74 -1.13
N ASN A 39 7.07 3.58 0.09
CA ASN A 39 6.28 2.42 0.51
C ASN A 39 4.81 2.65 0.14
N LEU A 40 4.39 2.10 -0.99
CA LEU A 40 3.01 2.19 -1.46
C LEU A 40 2.22 0.97 -1.01
N GLU A 41 1.25 1.18 -0.13
CA GLU A 41 0.29 0.15 0.28
C GLU A 41 -0.95 0.22 -0.61
N LEU A 42 -1.17 -0.81 -1.43
CA LEU A 42 -2.25 -0.83 -2.42
C LEU A 42 -3.63 -0.98 -1.78
N GLY A 43 -4.61 -0.25 -2.32
CA GLY A 43 -6.01 -0.30 -1.91
C GLY A 43 -6.37 0.67 -0.79
N LYS A 44 -5.42 1.52 -0.37
CA LYS A 44 -5.68 2.61 0.60
C LYS A 44 -5.71 3.99 -0.04
N ASP A 45 -5.33 4.10 -1.32
CA ASP A 45 -5.24 5.37 -2.05
C ASP A 45 -4.45 6.44 -1.27
N LYS A 46 -3.40 6.03 -0.54
CA LYS A 46 -2.60 6.89 0.35
C LYS A 46 -1.80 7.94 -0.43
N PHE A 47 -1.39 7.61 -1.65
CA PHE A 47 -0.56 8.49 -2.48
C PHE A 47 -1.43 9.51 -3.21
N LEU A 48 -2.33 9.03 -4.07
CA LEU A 48 -3.32 9.85 -4.77
C LEU A 48 -4.65 9.06 -4.89
N PRO A 49 -5.81 9.74 -4.83
CA PRO A 49 -7.10 9.09 -5.02
C PRO A 49 -7.18 8.38 -6.38
N GLY A 50 -7.49 7.08 -6.37
CA GLY A 50 -7.60 6.27 -7.57
C GLY A 50 -6.27 5.87 -8.21
N PHE A 51 -5.13 6.20 -7.58
CA PHE A 51 -3.81 5.79 -8.05
C PHE A 51 -3.66 4.28 -8.07
N ASP A 52 -4.06 3.63 -6.98
CA ASP A 52 -3.84 2.21 -6.75
C ASP A 52 -4.59 1.36 -7.77
N LYS A 53 -5.71 1.86 -8.31
CA LYS A 53 -6.52 1.19 -9.35
C LYS A 53 -5.73 0.90 -10.63
N ASN A 54 -4.70 1.68 -10.93
CA ASN A 54 -3.83 1.45 -12.09
C ASN A 54 -2.88 0.26 -11.89
N LEU A 55 -2.68 -0.15 -10.63
CA LEU A 55 -1.76 -1.23 -10.23
C LEU A 55 -2.53 -2.49 -9.82
N LEU A 56 -3.68 -2.35 -9.17
CA LEU A 56 -4.50 -3.47 -8.74
C LEU A 56 -4.92 -4.34 -9.93
N GLY A 57 -4.80 -5.66 -9.77
CA GLY A 57 -5.08 -6.63 -10.81
C GLY A 57 -3.98 -6.76 -11.88
N GLN A 58 -2.95 -5.90 -11.87
CA GLN A 58 -1.81 -6.04 -12.76
C GLN A 58 -0.88 -7.17 -12.29
N LYS A 59 -0.18 -7.80 -13.25
CA LYS A 59 0.92 -8.70 -12.92
C LYS A 59 2.07 -7.91 -12.29
N LYS A 60 2.71 -8.45 -11.26
CA LYS A 60 3.94 -7.91 -10.66
C LYS A 60 5.01 -7.80 -11.75
N LYS A 61 5.51 -6.59 -11.98
CA LYS A 61 6.58 -6.28 -12.93
C LYS A 61 7.46 -5.16 -12.39
N ASN A 62 8.68 -5.04 -12.90
CA ASN A 62 9.66 -4.06 -12.41
C ASN A 62 9.27 -2.61 -12.71
N ASN A 63 8.52 -2.34 -13.79
CA ASN A 63 8.21 -0.98 -14.21
C ASN A 63 6.72 -0.81 -14.54
N TYR A 64 6.09 0.23 -14.00
CA TYR A 64 4.74 0.65 -14.36
C TYR A 64 4.76 2.06 -14.92
N LYS A 65 3.92 2.29 -15.93
CA LYS A 65 3.76 3.58 -16.57
C LYS A 65 2.27 3.80 -16.83
N PHE A 66 1.72 4.89 -16.30
CA PHE A 66 0.33 5.27 -16.50
C PHE A 66 0.14 6.78 -16.28
N SER A 67 -0.93 7.33 -16.85
CA SER A 67 -1.24 8.75 -16.74
C SER A 67 -2.46 8.97 -15.84
N ILE A 68 -2.42 10.00 -15.00
CA ILE A 68 -3.56 10.41 -14.17
C ILE A 68 -3.94 11.84 -14.53
N HIS A 69 -5.24 12.05 -14.74
CA HIS A 69 -5.83 13.36 -14.88
C HIS A 69 -6.40 13.82 -13.53
N PHE A 70 -5.91 14.94 -13.03
CA PHE A 70 -6.38 15.51 -11.77
C PHE A 70 -7.67 16.31 -11.97
N PRO A 71 -8.67 16.14 -11.09
CA PRO A 71 -9.93 16.85 -11.20
C PRO A 71 -9.76 18.36 -10.94
N LYS A 72 -10.71 19.17 -11.44
CA LYS A 72 -10.72 20.63 -11.22
C LYS A 72 -10.77 21.03 -9.74
N ASN A 73 -11.33 20.18 -8.87
CA ASN A 73 -11.46 20.42 -7.42
C ASN A 73 -10.34 19.79 -6.59
N TYR A 74 -9.22 19.39 -7.21
CA TYR A 74 -8.09 18.82 -6.47
C TYR A 74 -7.54 19.79 -5.43
N LYS A 75 -7.14 19.28 -4.26
CA LYS A 75 -6.77 20.11 -3.10
C LYS A 75 -5.66 21.13 -3.41
N VAL A 76 -4.70 20.74 -4.24
CA VAL A 76 -3.55 21.57 -4.60
C VAL A 76 -3.78 22.22 -5.96
N GLU A 77 -3.82 23.55 -6.00
CA GLU A 77 -4.19 24.33 -7.20
C GLU A 77 -3.30 24.05 -8.41
N LYS A 78 -2.00 23.90 -8.20
CA LYS A 78 -1.02 23.68 -9.27
C LYS A 78 -1.23 22.38 -10.06
N TYR A 79 -2.00 21.43 -9.51
CA TYR A 79 -2.29 20.14 -10.13
C TYR A 79 -3.69 20.05 -10.73
N ARG A 80 -4.61 20.99 -10.44
CA ARG A 80 -6.01 20.93 -10.90
C ARG A 80 -6.10 20.92 -12.43
N ASN A 81 -6.96 20.07 -12.97
CA ASN A 81 -7.26 19.97 -14.41
C ASN A 81 -6.02 19.73 -15.29
N ARG A 82 -4.99 19.08 -14.74
CA ARG A 82 -3.74 18.74 -15.42
C ARG A 82 -3.54 17.24 -15.44
N SER A 83 -2.86 16.77 -16.47
CA SER A 83 -2.50 15.36 -16.64
C SER A 83 -1.02 15.17 -16.37
N TYR A 84 -0.70 14.13 -15.60
CA TYR A 84 0.67 13.77 -15.27
C TYR A 84 0.92 12.29 -15.57
N GLU A 85 2.12 12.00 -16.04
CA GLU A 85 2.61 10.65 -16.31
C GLU A 85 3.42 10.14 -15.12
N PHE A 86 3.01 9.00 -14.59
CA PHE A 86 3.66 8.33 -13.46
C PHE A 86 4.46 7.15 -13.97
N ILE A 87 5.74 7.12 -13.62
CA ILE A 87 6.66 6.01 -13.90
C ILE A 87 7.13 5.46 -12.54
N LEU A 88 6.73 4.24 -12.24
CA LEU A 88 7.11 3.54 -11.02
C LEU A 88 8.18 2.50 -11.36
N ASN A 89 9.32 2.60 -10.70
CA ASN A 89 10.40 1.62 -10.77
C ASN A 89 10.40 0.83 -9.47
N ILE A 90 9.95 -0.42 -9.55
CA ILE A 90 9.75 -1.28 -8.38
C ILE A 90 11.10 -1.82 -7.89
N LYS A 91 11.34 -1.62 -6.60
CA LYS A 91 12.49 -2.16 -5.86
C LYS A 91 12.14 -3.48 -5.19
N SER A 92 10.97 -3.57 -4.57
CA SER A 92 10.51 -4.82 -3.95
C SER A 92 8.99 -4.89 -3.84
N PHE A 93 8.49 -6.11 -3.74
CA PHE A 93 7.10 -6.41 -3.42
C PHE A 93 7.07 -7.14 -2.07
N THR A 94 6.23 -6.66 -1.17
CA THR A 94 5.95 -7.28 0.13
C THR A 94 4.46 -7.61 0.19
N GLU A 95 4.13 -8.84 0.58
CA GLU A 95 2.74 -9.23 0.79
C GLU A 95 2.24 -8.63 2.12
N SER A 96 0.93 -8.34 2.21
CA SER A 96 0.38 -7.76 3.43
C SER A 96 0.56 -8.75 4.58
N ILE A 97 0.97 -8.27 5.77
CA ILE A 97 1.12 -9.11 6.97
C ILE A 97 -0.26 -9.48 7.57
N ASN A 98 -1.36 -9.17 6.89
CA ASN A 98 -2.72 -9.53 7.31
C ASN A 98 -3.07 -11.00 7.09
N ASP A 99 -2.09 -11.88 6.86
CA ASP A 99 -2.27 -13.29 7.20
C ASP A 99 -2.31 -13.37 8.74
N GLU A 100 -3.52 -13.42 9.29
CA GLU A 100 -3.82 -13.66 10.72
C GLU A 100 -3.26 -15.00 11.25
N ASN A 101 -2.43 -15.70 10.46
CA ASN A 101 -1.73 -16.93 10.78
C ASN A 101 -0.21 -16.75 11.04
N ALA A 102 0.36 -15.55 10.90
CA ALA A 102 1.80 -15.34 11.12
C ALA A 102 2.23 -15.25 12.61
N TYR A 103 1.29 -15.30 13.56
CA TYR A 103 1.58 -15.30 15.02
C TYR A 103 1.26 -16.63 15.73
N LYS A 104 1.20 -17.77 15.02
CA LYS A 104 1.05 -19.09 15.65
C LYS A 104 2.20 -20.04 15.32
N THR A 105 3.40 -19.64 15.72
CA THR A 105 4.58 -20.49 15.85
C THR A 105 5.55 -19.62 16.65
N ASP A 106 5.47 -19.56 17.98
CA ASP A 106 5.93 -20.63 18.87
C ASP A 106 4.93 -20.95 20.00
N ILE A 107 4.19 -22.06 19.87
CA ILE A 107 3.60 -22.76 21.02
C ILE A 107 4.49 -23.97 21.27
N ASN A 108 5.44 -23.82 22.20
CA ASN A 108 5.91 -24.85 23.14
C ASN A 108 7.29 -24.46 23.69
N ASP A 109 7.34 -23.90 24.90
CA ASP A 109 7.93 -24.63 26.05
C ASP A 109 7.69 -23.88 27.39
N LYS A 110 7.01 -24.59 28.31
CA LYS A 110 7.12 -24.55 29.79
C LYS A 110 6.62 -23.35 30.62
N LYS A 111 5.43 -23.58 31.22
CA LYS A 111 5.16 -23.73 32.67
C LYS A 111 5.64 -22.62 33.65
N SER A 112 4.68 -21.99 34.33
CA SER A 112 4.61 -21.76 35.80
C SER A 112 3.71 -20.54 36.08
N ASN A 113 2.43 -20.73 36.41
CA ASN A 113 1.86 -20.76 37.77
C ASN A 113 1.32 -19.40 38.24
N ASN A 114 0.03 -19.41 38.61
CA ASN A 114 -0.67 -18.58 39.59
C ASN A 114 -0.56 -17.05 39.49
N PHE A 115 -1.69 -16.40 39.19
CA PHE A 115 -2.30 -15.53 40.20
C PHE A 115 -3.81 -15.42 39.97
N LYS A 116 -4.57 -15.90 40.95
CA LYS A 116 -6.01 -15.69 41.12
C LYS A 116 -6.16 -14.43 41.96
N SER A 117 -6.84 -13.41 41.45
CA SER A 117 -7.39 -12.37 42.33
C SER A 117 -8.63 -11.73 41.72
N LYS A 118 -9.74 -12.13 42.33
CA LYS A 118 -11.08 -11.55 42.38
C LYS A 118 -11.03 -10.14 42.99
N SER A 119 -11.94 -9.26 42.57
CA SER A 119 -12.59 -8.12 43.28
C SER A 119 -12.55 -6.85 42.41
N GLY A 120 -13.62 -6.10 42.19
CA GLY A 120 -14.98 -6.11 42.71
C GLY A 120 -15.73 -4.93 42.06
N ASN A 121 -17.04 -5.09 41.92
CA ASN A 121 -17.95 -4.03 41.49
C ASN A 121 -17.89 -2.84 42.47
N PHE A 122 -17.99 -1.62 41.94
CA PHE A 122 -18.42 -0.47 42.72
C PHE A 122 -19.51 0.26 41.93
N GLU A 123 -20.75 0.02 42.36
CA GLU A 123 -21.88 0.94 42.18
C GLU A 123 -21.96 1.86 43.42
N GLN A 124 -22.75 2.93 43.27
CA GLN A 124 -23.34 3.85 44.26
C GLN A 124 -22.62 5.23 44.33
N GLU A 125 -23.31 6.37 44.26
CA GLU A 125 -24.75 6.73 44.34
C GLU A 125 -25.12 7.81 43.31
#